data_AF-A0A522JHL8-F1
#
_entry.id   AF-A0A522JHL8-F1
#
_cell.length_a   1.000
_cell.length_b   1.000
_cell.length_c   1.000
_cell.angle_alpha   90.00
_cell.angle_beta   90.00
_cell.angle_gamma   90.00
#
_symmetry.space_group_name_H-M   'P 1'
#
loop_
_entity.id
_entity.type
_entity.pdbx_description
1 polymer ?
#
loop_
_entity_poly.entity_id
_entity_poly.type
_entity_poly.pdbx_seq_one_letter_code
_entity_poly.pdbx_strand_id
1 'polypeptide(L)'
;MSIVTLQRTGRRFTVGADETVLEAAQRAGVALPYSCRAGVCGSCKATLLAGQCGYPRNPPLALDAGELAQHAILPCQAVPTTDLLLEAREVPSVEDIARRELSVRVVEKWPLAPNVTGLRLLPVAGEARLRWLPGQYLDVVLDDGRRRPFSIANGPRRDGLIELHVRHVAGGGFTSEVAERLAVGDTLRIDAPLGTFVAREDSERPMIFMAGGTGIAPVKAVVEHFLALGTRRAMTVYWGVRHLADLYLAALIDQWLHRSRHLRFHAVLSEGEAEPPLRRGLVHAAVLADYPDLSAHDVYMSGPPAMIETARRQFIAAGLPEERLYYDSFEYAPDVLAKLIARRAGFHP
;
A
#
# COMPACT_ATOMS: atom_id res chain seq x y z
N MET A 1 18.83 2.99 24.48
CA MET A 1 17.73 3.81 23.94
C MET A 1 18.37 4.99 23.26
N SER A 2 17.85 5.38 22.10
CA SER A 2 18.34 6.53 21.33
C SER A 2 17.21 7.52 21.07
N ILE A 3 17.53 8.78 20.81
CA ILE A 3 16.58 9.83 20.45
C ILE A 3 16.66 10.07 18.95
N VAL A 4 15.50 10.11 18.29
CA VAL A 4 15.38 10.55 16.89
C VAL A 4 14.75 11.94 16.89
N THR A 5 15.37 12.88 16.19
CA THR A 5 14.85 14.25 15.96
C THR A 5 14.53 14.42 14.47
N LEU A 6 13.34 14.96 14.16
CA LEU A 6 12.96 15.35 12.80
C LEU A 6 13.35 16.81 12.54
N GLN A 7 14.24 17.04 11.56
CA GLN A 7 14.81 18.36 11.28
C GLN A 7 13.76 19.42 10.92
N ARG A 8 12.68 19.04 10.21
CA ARG A 8 11.68 19.98 9.70
C ARG A 8 10.71 20.52 10.75
N THR A 9 10.42 19.73 11.79
CA THR A 9 9.42 20.10 12.83
C THR A 9 10.02 20.17 14.24
N GLY A 10 11.26 19.72 14.43
CA GLY A 10 11.88 19.59 15.75
C GLY A 10 11.28 18.49 16.62
N ARG A 11 10.30 17.70 16.13
CA ARG A 11 9.70 16.59 16.88
C ARG A 11 10.76 15.58 17.28
N ARG A 12 10.67 15.08 18.52
CA ARG A 12 11.57 14.08 19.08
C ARG A 12 10.81 12.88 19.61
N PHE A 13 11.37 11.69 19.43
CA PHE A 13 10.86 10.45 20.01
C PHE A 13 12.00 9.51 20.41
N THR A 14 11.75 8.69 21.44
CA THR A 14 12.71 7.69 21.93
C THR A 14 12.53 6.37 21.19
N VAL A 15 13.64 5.69 20.91
CA VAL A 15 13.69 4.36 20.29
C VAL A 15 14.26 3.37 21.30
N GLY A 16 13.55 2.26 21.49
CA GLY A 16 13.93 1.13 22.35
C GLY A 16 15.12 0.34 21.78
N ALA A 17 15.60 -0.64 22.55
CA ALA A 17 16.50 -1.65 22.00
C ALA A 17 15.75 -2.50 20.96
N ASP A 18 16.40 -2.79 19.84
CA ASP A 18 15.86 -3.58 18.71
C ASP A 18 14.55 -3.08 18.07
N GLU A 19 14.08 -1.88 18.44
CA GLU A 19 12.93 -1.21 17.84
C GLU A 19 13.40 -0.41 16.60
N THR A 20 12.66 -0.46 15.49
CA THR A 20 12.96 0.39 14.33
C THR A 20 12.54 1.84 14.57
N VAL A 21 13.18 2.76 13.84
CA VAL A 21 12.78 4.18 13.82
C VAL A 21 11.30 4.35 13.50
N LEU A 22 10.75 3.54 12.58
CA LEU A 22 9.33 3.61 12.20
C LEU A 22 8.38 3.13 13.30
N GLU A 23 8.71 2.03 13.98
CA GLU A 23 7.90 1.50 15.10
C GLU A 23 7.85 2.52 16.25
N ALA A 24 9.01 3.10 16.59
CA ALA A 24 9.13 4.14 17.60
C ALA A 24 8.37 5.43 17.22
N ALA A 25 8.44 5.84 15.94
CA ALA A 25 7.69 6.98 15.43
C ALA A 25 6.18 6.76 15.55
N GLN A 26 5.68 5.58 15.12
CA GLN A 26 4.26 5.22 15.24
C GLN A 26 3.81 5.20 16.71
N ARG A 27 4.60 4.62 17.62
CA ARG A 27 4.33 4.59 19.07
C ARG A 27 4.29 6.01 19.68
N ALA A 28 5.06 6.95 19.13
CA ALA A 28 5.09 8.35 19.55
C ALA A 28 4.07 9.25 18.83
N GLY A 29 3.18 8.70 17.99
CA GLY A 29 2.19 9.49 17.22
C GLY A 29 2.79 10.29 16.06
N VAL A 30 4.00 9.93 15.60
CA VAL A 30 4.72 10.60 14.51
C VAL A 30 4.48 9.87 13.18
N ALA A 31 3.71 10.50 12.30
CA ALA A 31 3.32 9.96 11.00
C ALA A 31 4.43 10.09 9.93
N LEU A 32 5.41 9.18 9.98
CA LEU A 32 6.35 8.95 8.88
C LEU A 32 5.69 8.13 7.74
N PRO A 33 6.03 8.37 6.46
CA PRO A 33 5.65 7.53 5.33
C PRO A 33 6.09 6.07 5.50
N TYR A 34 5.24 5.12 5.09
CA TYR A 34 5.62 3.71 4.94
C TYR A 34 4.59 2.92 4.12
N SER A 35 5.02 1.74 3.66
CA SER A 35 4.15 0.69 3.10
C SER A 35 4.64 -0.70 3.56
N CYS A 36 5.46 -1.42 2.79
CA CYS A 36 5.77 -2.85 3.03
C CYS A 36 6.37 -3.23 4.40
N ARG A 37 6.98 -2.27 5.12
CA ARG A 37 7.76 -2.43 6.36
C ARG A 37 8.95 -3.42 6.33
N ALA A 38 9.24 -4.06 5.20
CA ALA A 38 10.31 -5.05 5.03
C ALA A 38 11.53 -4.54 4.23
N GLY A 39 11.58 -3.24 3.92
CA GLY A 39 12.76 -2.60 3.34
C GLY A 39 12.90 -2.66 1.81
N VAL A 40 11.88 -3.12 1.07
CA VAL A 40 11.96 -3.27 -0.41
C VAL A 40 11.19 -2.21 -1.21
N CYS A 41 10.24 -1.50 -0.61
CA CYS A 41 9.39 -0.54 -1.31
C CYS A 41 9.95 0.87 -1.47
N GLY A 42 10.93 1.25 -0.64
CA GLY A 42 11.43 2.63 -0.55
C GLY A 42 10.46 3.65 0.08
N SER A 43 9.18 3.33 0.33
CA SER A 43 8.16 4.30 0.79
C SER A 43 8.49 5.07 2.07
N CYS A 44 9.32 4.52 2.95
CA CYS A 44 9.72 5.19 4.20
C CYS A 44 11.00 6.02 4.11
N LYS A 45 11.63 6.09 2.93
CA LYS A 45 12.95 6.69 2.70
C LYS A 45 13.05 8.09 3.32
N ALA A 46 14.11 8.29 4.08
CA ALA A 46 14.45 9.53 4.77
C ALA A 46 15.97 9.76 4.66
N THR A 47 16.41 11.01 4.81
CA THR A 47 17.83 11.38 4.79
C THR A 47 18.37 11.46 6.22
N LEU A 48 19.45 10.74 6.49
CA LEU A 48 20.19 10.80 7.75
C LEU A 48 21.14 12.00 7.73
N LEU A 49 20.83 13.04 8.51
CA LEU A 49 21.65 14.26 8.60
C LEU A 49 22.75 14.16 9.65
N ALA A 50 22.52 13.43 10.74
CA ALA A 50 23.51 13.13 11.76
C ALA A 50 23.16 11.85 12.52
N GLY A 51 24.19 11.14 13.02
CA GLY A 51 24.04 9.90 13.77
C GLY A 51 24.34 8.65 12.93
N GLN A 52 24.08 7.47 13.51
CA GLN A 52 24.31 6.17 12.90
C GLN A 52 23.19 5.18 13.22
N CYS A 53 22.83 4.35 12.26
CA CYS A 53 21.87 3.26 12.42
C CYS A 53 22.32 2.00 11.68
N GLY A 54 21.94 0.83 12.18
CA GLY A 54 22.15 -0.47 11.55
C GLY A 54 20.84 -1.08 11.02
N TYR A 55 20.98 -2.18 10.27
CA TYR A 55 19.89 -2.98 9.74
C TYR A 55 20.00 -4.43 10.25
N PRO A 56 19.73 -4.69 11.54
CA PRO A 56 20.03 -5.98 12.17
C PRO A 56 19.12 -7.13 11.72
N ARG A 57 17.98 -6.84 11.10
CA ARG A 57 16.98 -7.83 10.67
C ARG A 57 17.10 -8.21 9.19
N ASN A 58 17.03 -7.24 8.29
CA ASN A 58 17.17 -7.45 6.84
C ASN A 58 17.98 -6.30 6.21
N PRO A 59 18.84 -6.57 5.22
CA PRO A 59 19.45 -5.51 4.41
C PRO A 59 18.36 -4.77 3.60
N PRO A 60 18.43 -3.43 3.49
CA PRO A 60 17.41 -2.62 2.83
C PRO A 60 17.52 -2.72 1.29
N LEU A 61 16.79 -3.64 0.67
CA LEU A 61 16.83 -3.86 -0.79
C LEU A 61 16.35 -2.66 -1.63
N ALA A 62 15.67 -1.68 -1.02
CA ALA A 62 15.23 -0.43 -1.68
C ALA A 62 16.23 0.73 -1.57
N LEU A 63 17.46 0.47 -1.15
CA LEU A 63 18.57 1.43 -1.17
C LEU A 63 19.65 0.91 -2.13
N ASP A 64 19.97 1.71 -3.15
CA ASP A 64 21.16 1.47 -3.96
C ASP A 64 22.41 2.16 -3.37
N ALA A 65 23.58 1.91 -3.96
CA ALA A 65 24.85 2.46 -3.49
C ALA A 65 24.95 3.99 -3.60
N GLY A 66 24.28 4.60 -4.59
CA GLY A 66 24.21 6.05 -4.75
C GLY A 66 23.30 6.69 -3.72
N GLU A 67 22.16 6.06 -3.40
CA GLU A 67 21.26 6.50 -2.34
C GLU A 67 21.92 6.39 -0.95
N LEU A 68 22.66 5.31 -0.68
CA LEU A 68 23.46 5.17 0.54
C LEU A 68 24.55 6.26 0.64
N ALA A 69 25.21 6.59 -0.48
CA ALA A 69 26.18 7.70 -0.53
C ALA A 69 25.54 9.08 -0.31
N GLN A 70 24.23 9.21 -0.55
CA GLN A 70 23.43 10.40 -0.22
C GLN A 70 22.81 10.34 1.20
N HIS A 71 23.27 9.42 2.05
CA HIS A 71 22.79 9.21 3.42
C HIS A 71 21.30 8.82 3.50
N ALA A 72 20.73 8.21 2.46
CA ALA A 72 19.38 7.69 2.50
C ALA A 72 19.29 6.47 3.45
N ILE A 73 18.25 6.43 4.27
CA ILE A 73 17.92 5.31 5.16
C ILE A 73 16.48 4.86 5.00
N LEU A 74 16.18 3.63 5.45
CA LEU A 74 14.81 3.10 5.55
C LEU A 74 14.41 2.94 7.03
N PRO A 75 13.75 3.95 7.64
CA PRO A 75 13.20 3.90 9.00
C PRO A 75 12.42 2.63 9.36
N CYS A 76 11.82 1.93 8.39
CA CYS A 76 11.09 0.68 8.61
C CYS A 76 11.96 -0.55 8.92
N GLN A 77 13.28 -0.49 8.71
CA GLN A 77 14.24 -1.54 9.07
C GLN A 77 15.45 -1.00 9.85
N ALA A 78 15.67 0.32 9.84
CA ALA A 78 16.77 0.97 10.56
C ALA A 78 16.55 0.96 12.07
N VAL A 79 17.54 0.47 12.82
CA VAL A 79 17.64 0.52 14.28
C VAL A 79 18.80 1.46 14.64
N PRO A 80 18.58 2.54 15.43
CA PRO A 80 19.64 3.50 15.76
C PRO A 80 20.75 2.87 16.63
N THR A 81 22.01 3.19 16.31
CA THR A 81 23.17 2.91 17.18
C THR A 81 23.62 4.15 17.96
N THR A 82 23.25 5.35 17.48
CA THR A 82 23.35 6.62 18.21
C THR A 82 22.01 7.35 18.17
N ASP A 83 21.92 8.53 18.78
CA ASP A 83 20.87 9.51 18.46
C ASP A 83 20.93 9.88 16.97
N LEU A 84 19.77 10.13 16.35
CA LEU A 84 19.64 10.48 14.93
C LEU A 84 19.02 11.86 14.73
N LEU A 85 19.52 12.58 13.74
CA LEU A 85 18.84 13.72 13.12
C LEU A 85 18.41 13.32 11.71
N LEU A 86 17.11 13.35 11.44
CA LEU A 86 16.54 12.91 10.15
C LEU A 86 15.83 14.06 9.44
N GLU A 87 16.09 14.21 8.14
CA GLU A 87 15.13 14.85 7.25
C GLU A 87 14.20 13.77 6.69
N ALA A 88 12.97 13.79 7.18
CA ALA A 88 11.89 12.95 6.68
C ALA A 88 10.72 13.83 6.26
N ARG A 89 10.03 13.41 5.20
CA ARG A 89 8.69 13.92 4.91
C ARG A 89 7.77 13.44 6.03
N GLU A 90 7.08 14.35 6.70
CA GLU A 90 5.96 13.99 7.57
C GLU A 90 4.67 13.97 6.75
N VAL A 91 3.75 13.07 7.07
CA VAL A 91 2.45 13.01 6.41
C VAL A 91 1.48 13.94 7.15
N PRO A 92 0.99 15.03 6.51
CA PRO A 92 -0.02 15.88 7.13
C PRO A 92 -1.27 15.05 7.40
N SER A 93 -1.72 15.09 8.65
CA SER A 93 -2.93 14.45 9.18
C SER A 93 -3.30 13.14 8.47
N VAL A 94 -2.62 12.04 8.82
CA VAL A 94 -3.45 10.94 9.32
C VAL A 94 -4.13 11.53 10.56
N GLU A 95 -5.46 11.64 10.56
CA GLU A 95 -6.23 12.12 11.70
C GLU A 95 -5.83 11.38 12.99
N ASP A 96 -6.20 11.88 14.18
CA ASP A 96 -5.98 11.21 15.49
C ASP A 96 -6.82 9.93 15.66
N ILE A 97 -6.63 9.01 14.73
CA ILE A 97 -7.19 7.68 14.65
C ILE A 97 -6.18 6.76 15.31
N ALA A 98 -6.43 6.49 16.59
CA ALA A 98 -5.65 5.53 17.34
C ALA A 98 -5.66 4.16 16.64
N ARG A 99 -4.48 3.72 16.21
CA ARG A 99 -4.19 2.33 15.86
C ARG A 99 -4.54 1.45 17.06
N ARG A 100 -5.25 0.36 16.83
CA ARG A 100 -5.53 -0.67 17.85
C ARG A 100 -5.71 -2.04 17.25
N GLU A 101 -5.53 -3.05 18.08
CA GLU A 101 -6.02 -4.39 17.78
C GLU A 101 -7.52 -4.49 18.08
N LEU A 102 -8.25 -5.24 17.27
CA LEU A 102 -9.67 -5.56 17.47
C LEU A 102 -10.03 -6.90 16.81
N SER A 103 -11.07 -7.55 17.32
CA SER A 103 -11.63 -8.77 16.74
C SER A 103 -12.71 -8.44 15.70
N VAL A 104 -12.60 -9.04 14.52
CA VAL A 104 -13.57 -8.89 13.43
C VAL A 104 -14.04 -10.26 12.95
N ARG A 105 -15.30 -10.37 12.55
CA ARG A 105 -15.89 -11.60 12.03
C ARG A 105 -16.08 -11.52 10.52
N VAL A 106 -15.75 -12.60 9.83
CA VAL A 106 -16.05 -12.80 8.41
C VAL A 106 -17.55 -12.90 8.24
N VAL A 107 -18.16 -11.92 7.58
CA VAL A 107 -19.61 -11.89 7.29
C VAL A 107 -19.93 -12.20 5.83
N GLU A 108 -18.95 -12.12 4.93
CA GLU A 108 -19.07 -12.56 3.55
C GLU A 108 -17.69 -13.02 3.02
N LYS A 109 -17.68 -14.06 2.20
CA LYS A 109 -16.51 -14.56 1.46
C LYS A 109 -16.98 -14.96 0.06
N TRP A 110 -16.35 -14.43 -0.98
CA TRP A 110 -16.74 -14.72 -2.37
C TRP A 110 -15.52 -14.74 -3.31
N PRO A 111 -15.57 -15.48 -4.44
CA PRO A 111 -14.53 -15.40 -5.46
C PRO A 111 -14.63 -14.06 -6.21
N LEU A 112 -13.51 -13.35 -6.33
CA LEU A 112 -13.36 -12.18 -7.21
C LEU A 112 -12.73 -12.59 -8.53
N ALA A 113 -11.60 -13.32 -8.47
CA ALA A 113 -10.88 -13.86 -9.62
C ALA A 113 -10.41 -15.29 -9.31
N PRO A 114 -9.90 -16.07 -10.29
CA PRO A 114 -9.42 -17.44 -10.06
C PRO A 114 -8.39 -17.60 -8.93
N ASN A 115 -7.67 -16.53 -8.58
CA ASN A 115 -6.74 -16.48 -7.45
C ASN A 115 -6.94 -15.25 -6.55
N VAL A 116 -8.14 -14.65 -6.52
CA VAL A 116 -8.46 -13.54 -5.60
C VAL A 116 -9.79 -13.81 -4.90
N THR A 117 -9.78 -13.78 -3.58
CA THR A 117 -10.96 -13.92 -2.71
C THR A 117 -11.34 -12.56 -2.15
N GLY A 118 -12.61 -12.18 -2.27
CA GLY A 118 -13.20 -11.06 -1.56
C GLY A 118 -13.62 -11.50 -0.15
N LEU A 119 -13.31 -10.67 0.84
CA LEU A 119 -13.80 -10.82 2.21
C LEU A 119 -14.50 -9.55 2.65
N ARG A 120 -15.58 -9.71 3.43
CA ARG A 120 -16.17 -8.64 4.23
C ARG A 120 -16.13 -9.01 5.69
N LEU A 121 -15.65 -8.06 6.49
CA LEU A 121 -15.44 -8.20 7.92
C LEU A 121 -16.27 -7.14 8.66
N LEU A 122 -16.84 -7.50 9.80
CA LEU A 122 -17.45 -6.56 10.74
C LEU A 122 -16.83 -6.74 12.13
N PRO A 123 -16.62 -5.67 12.92
CA PRO A 123 -16.27 -5.78 14.34
C PRO A 123 -17.22 -6.73 15.09
N VAL A 124 -16.69 -7.56 15.98
CA VAL A 124 -17.54 -8.43 16.81
C VAL A 124 -18.36 -7.60 17.82
N ALA A 125 -19.40 -8.20 18.41
CA ALA A 125 -20.22 -7.50 19.39
C ALA A 125 -19.37 -7.06 20.60
N GLY A 126 -19.48 -5.78 20.97
CA GLY A 126 -18.68 -5.16 22.03
C GLY A 126 -17.43 -4.42 21.52
N GLU A 127 -16.94 -4.71 20.32
CA GLU A 127 -15.85 -3.94 19.73
C GLU A 127 -16.32 -2.56 19.26
N ALA A 128 -15.51 -1.54 19.55
CA ALA A 128 -15.75 -0.21 19.00
C ALA A 128 -15.53 -0.23 17.47
N ARG A 129 -16.28 0.59 16.73
CA ARG A 129 -16.07 0.74 15.29
C ARG A 129 -14.67 1.28 15.00
N LEU A 130 -13.99 0.66 14.04
CA LEU A 130 -12.73 1.17 13.51
C LEU A 130 -12.99 2.50 12.78
N ARG A 131 -12.08 3.46 12.97
CA ARG A 131 -11.94 4.62 12.06
C ARG A 131 -10.72 4.36 11.18
N TRP A 132 -10.75 4.80 9.94
CA TRP A 132 -9.63 4.73 8.99
C TRP A 132 -9.82 5.80 7.92
N LEU A 133 -8.81 6.01 7.08
CA LEU A 133 -8.91 6.83 5.87
C LEU A 133 -8.91 5.95 4.61
N PRO A 134 -9.61 6.32 3.53
CA PRO A 134 -9.62 5.56 2.29
C PRO A 134 -8.20 5.37 1.74
N GLY A 135 -7.86 4.12 1.41
CA GLY A 135 -6.51 3.72 0.97
C GLY A 135 -5.63 3.09 2.06
N GLN A 136 -5.98 3.24 3.34
CA GLN A 136 -5.27 2.58 4.44
C GLN A 136 -5.43 1.05 4.44
N TYR A 137 -4.58 0.39 5.22
CA TYR A 137 -4.52 -1.06 5.37
C TYR A 137 -4.68 -1.51 6.82
N LEU A 138 -4.86 -2.82 7.00
CA LEU A 138 -4.82 -3.50 8.29
C LEU A 138 -3.82 -4.64 8.26
N ASP A 139 -3.24 -4.97 9.40
CA ASP A 139 -2.50 -6.21 9.59
C ASP A 139 -3.46 -7.26 10.16
N VAL A 140 -3.62 -8.43 9.53
CA VAL A 140 -4.19 -9.61 10.20
C VAL A 140 -3.12 -10.19 11.11
N VAL A 141 -3.46 -10.43 12.38
CA VAL A 141 -2.55 -10.91 13.42
C VAL A 141 -2.78 -12.41 13.65
N LEU A 142 -1.84 -13.22 13.17
CA LEU A 142 -1.89 -14.69 13.26
C LEU A 142 -1.65 -15.18 14.69
N ASP A 143 -1.93 -16.46 14.95
CA ASP A 143 -1.76 -17.08 16.27
C ASP A 143 -0.30 -17.08 16.76
N ASP A 144 0.65 -17.21 15.82
CA ASP A 144 2.09 -17.10 16.08
C ASP A 144 2.60 -15.65 16.20
N GLY A 145 1.69 -14.67 16.25
CA GLY A 145 2.00 -13.24 16.38
C GLY A 145 2.49 -12.58 15.09
N ARG A 146 2.70 -13.31 13.99
CA ARG A 146 3.06 -12.70 12.71
C ARG A 146 1.91 -11.85 12.17
N ARG A 147 2.26 -10.75 11.52
CA ARG A 147 1.33 -9.82 10.88
C ARG A 147 1.28 -10.04 9.37
N ARG A 148 0.12 -9.82 8.75
CA ARG A 148 -0.11 -9.95 7.30
C ARG A 148 -0.90 -8.73 6.79
N PRO A 149 -0.29 -7.83 6.01
CA PRO A 149 -0.94 -6.59 5.58
C PRO A 149 -1.95 -6.83 4.45
N PHE A 150 -3.14 -6.24 4.57
CA PHE A 150 -4.16 -6.19 3.53
C PHE A 150 -4.81 -4.80 3.49
N SER A 151 -4.75 -4.15 2.32
CA SER A 151 -5.33 -2.81 2.15
C SER A 151 -6.85 -2.87 2.03
N ILE A 152 -7.50 -1.91 2.70
CA ILE A 152 -8.96 -1.86 2.82
C ILE A 152 -9.54 -1.35 1.51
N ALA A 153 -10.41 -2.14 0.90
CA ALA A 153 -10.95 -1.91 -0.43
C ALA A 153 -12.10 -0.89 -0.47
N ASN A 154 -12.51 -0.34 0.68
CA ASN A 154 -13.57 0.65 0.81
C ASN A 154 -13.20 1.79 1.78
N GLY A 155 -13.81 2.95 1.58
CA GLY A 155 -13.79 4.03 2.58
C GLY A 155 -14.62 3.68 3.84
N PRO A 156 -14.48 4.45 4.93
CA PRO A 156 -15.26 4.28 6.15
C PRO A 156 -16.76 4.30 5.89
N ARG A 157 -17.49 3.42 6.58
CA ARG A 157 -18.95 3.33 6.48
C ARG A 157 -19.59 3.60 7.84
N ARG A 158 -20.89 3.97 7.80
CA ARG A 158 -21.86 3.55 8.85
C ARG A 158 -21.86 2.00 8.87
N ASP A 159 -22.59 1.35 9.77
CA ASP A 159 -22.44 -0.11 10.02
C ASP A 159 -21.04 -0.54 10.55
N GLY A 160 -19.95 -0.40 9.76
CA GLY A 160 -18.56 -0.65 10.11
C GLY A 160 -17.83 -1.64 9.19
N LEU A 161 -18.39 -1.96 8.02
CA LEU A 161 -17.89 -2.99 7.09
C LEU A 161 -16.49 -2.66 6.53
N ILE A 162 -15.61 -3.66 6.61
CA ILE A 162 -14.26 -3.66 6.03
C ILE A 162 -14.23 -4.68 4.89
N GLU A 163 -13.89 -4.25 3.68
CA GLU A 163 -13.77 -5.08 2.48
C GLU A 163 -12.29 -5.31 2.15
N LEU A 164 -11.88 -6.56 1.89
CA LEU A 164 -10.51 -6.93 1.53
C LEU A 164 -10.48 -7.75 0.23
N HIS A 165 -9.45 -7.54 -0.60
CA HIS A 165 -9.17 -8.35 -1.79
C HIS A 165 -7.89 -9.18 -1.55
N VAL A 166 -8.05 -10.45 -1.18
CA VAL A 166 -6.95 -11.34 -0.83
C VAL A 166 -6.52 -12.15 -2.04
N ARG A 167 -5.31 -11.89 -2.58
CA ARG A 167 -4.71 -12.76 -3.60
C ARG A 167 -4.18 -14.05 -2.96
N HIS A 168 -4.57 -15.20 -3.49
CA HIS A 168 -4.03 -16.49 -3.08
C HIS A 168 -2.57 -16.61 -3.55
N VAL A 169 -1.70 -16.97 -2.61
CA VAL A 169 -0.29 -17.28 -2.85
C VAL A 169 -0.03 -18.69 -2.33
N ALA A 170 0.34 -19.60 -3.23
CA ALA A 170 0.57 -20.99 -2.87
C ALA A 170 1.74 -21.12 -1.87
N GLY A 171 1.47 -21.66 -0.68
CA GLY A 171 2.44 -21.70 0.43
C GLY A 171 2.52 -20.41 1.26
N GLY A 172 1.64 -19.44 1.01
CA GLY A 172 1.57 -18.13 1.65
C GLY A 172 0.94 -18.09 3.05
N GLY A 173 0.82 -19.24 3.71
CA GLY A 173 0.20 -19.37 5.03
C GLY A 173 -1.26 -18.89 5.01
N PHE A 174 -1.51 -17.75 5.66
CA PHE A 174 -2.83 -17.11 5.74
C PHE A 174 -3.54 -16.93 4.39
N THR A 175 -2.83 -16.65 3.28
CA THR A 175 -3.52 -16.52 1.98
C THR A 175 -4.07 -17.86 1.47
N SER A 176 -3.42 -18.98 1.81
CA SER A 176 -3.95 -20.33 1.56
C SER A 176 -5.10 -20.65 2.49
N GLU A 177 -5.00 -20.27 3.77
CA GLU A 177 -6.09 -20.40 4.74
C GLU A 177 -7.35 -19.64 4.30
N VAL A 178 -7.22 -18.39 3.84
CA VAL A 178 -8.32 -17.60 3.27
C VAL A 178 -8.97 -18.30 2.08
N ALA A 179 -8.18 -18.92 1.19
CA ALA A 179 -8.72 -19.67 0.05
C ALA A 179 -9.44 -20.95 0.50
N GLU A 180 -8.76 -21.77 1.31
CA GLU A 180 -9.06 -23.20 1.52
C GLU A 180 -9.90 -23.49 2.78
N ARG A 181 -9.79 -22.68 3.85
CA ARG A 181 -10.30 -23.03 5.20
C ARG A 181 -11.21 -21.98 5.82
N LEU A 182 -10.85 -20.70 5.72
CA LEU A 182 -11.61 -19.60 6.32
C LEU A 182 -13.06 -19.57 5.80
N ALA A 183 -14.01 -19.54 6.72
CA ALA A 183 -15.45 -19.58 6.46
C ALA A 183 -16.16 -18.30 6.94
N VAL A 184 -17.39 -18.12 6.47
CA VAL A 184 -18.29 -17.09 7.02
C VAL A 184 -18.68 -17.50 8.44
N GLY A 185 -18.54 -16.59 9.40
CA GLY A 185 -18.71 -16.84 10.83
C GLY A 185 -17.40 -16.81 11.62
N ASP A 186 -16.26 -17.09 10.97
CA ASP A 186 -14.95 -17.13 11.61
C ASP A 186 -14.51 -15.74 12.10
N THR A 187 -13.72 -15.71 13.17
CA THR A 187 -13.19 -14.47 13.76
C THR A 187 -11.70 -14.35 13.48
N LEU A 188 -11.28 -13.16 13.04
CA LEU A 188 -9.90 -12.75 12.82
C LEU A 188 -9.54 -11.65 13.81
N ARG A 189 -8.29 -11.65 14.29
CA ARG A 189 -7.70 -10.49 14.98
C ARG A 189 -7.01 -9.61 13.96
N ILE A 190 -7.30 -8.31 13.99
CA ILE A 190 -6.68 -7.30 13.12
C ILE A 190 -6.05 -6.18 13.94
N ASP A 191 -5.07 -5.49 13.36
CA ASP A 191 -4.43 -4.29 13.88
C ASP A 191 -4.53 -3.17 12.84
N ALA A 192 -5.22 -2.08 13.19
CA ALA A 192 -5.67 -1.09 12.23
C ALA A 192 -5.95 0.30 12.86
N PRO A 193 -5.95 1.38 12.05
CA PRO A 193 -5.53 1.41 10.66
C PRO A 193 -4.02 1.66 10.51
N LEU A 194 -3.50 1.33 9.34
CA LEU A 194 -2.09 1.43 9.00
C LEU A 194 -1.92 2.05 7.60
N GLY A 195 -0.71 2.54 7.33
CA GLY A 195 -0.31 3.08 6.03
C GLY A 195 -0.64 4.55 5.82
N THR A 196 0.08 5.14 4.85
CA THR A 196 0.06 6.57 4.52
C THR A 196 -0.44 6.87 3.11
N PHE A 197 -0.82 5.84 2.36
CA PHE A 197 -1.55 5.95 1.10
C PHE A 197 -2.99 6.33 1.40
N VAL A 198 -3.29 7.63 1.38
CA VAL A 198 -4.62 8.18 1.67
C VAL A 198 -4.96 9.30 0.70
N ALA A 199 -6.25 9.53 0.49
CA ALA A 199 -6.76 10.62 -0.34
C ALA A 199 -6.22 12.00 0.12
N ARG A 200 -5.86 12.86 -0.85
CA ARG A 200 -5.46 14.26 -0.61
C ARG A 200 -6.53 15.20 -1.16
N GLU A 201 -7.33 15.73 -0.24
CA GLU A 201 -8.46 16.63 -0.51
C GLU A 201 -8.02 18.10 -0.67
N ASP A 202 -6.81 18.44 -0.24
CA ASP A 202 -6.19 19.77 -0.25
C ASP A 202 -5.62 20.20 -1.62
N SER A 203 -5.85 19.40 -2.67
CA SER A 203 -5.36 19.63 -4.03
C SER A 203 -6.51 19.63 -5.03
N GLU A 204 -6.46 20.52 -6.02
CA GLU A 204 -7.40 20.58 -7.16
C GLU A 204 -6.81 19.98 -8.45
N ARG A 205 -5.61 19.39 -8.38
CA ARG A 205 -4.92 18.85 -9.57
C ARG A 205 -5.60 17.62 -10.16
N PRO A 206 -5.49 17.37 -11.47
CA PRO A 206 -5.89 16.08 -12.05
C PRO A 206 -5.15 14.92 -11.38
N MET A 207 -5.85 13.80 -11.19
CA MET A 207 -5.36 12.61 -10.51
C MET A 207 -5.12 11.46 -11.49
N ILE A 208 -3.97 10.81 -11.36
CA ILE A 208 -3.68 9.54 -12.06
C ILE A 208 -3.55 8.44 -11.01
N PHE A 209 -4.33 7.38 -11.17
CA PHE A 209 -4.27 6.17 -10.35
C PHE A 209 -3.63 5.03 -11.15
N MET A 210 -2.66 4.33 -10.58
CA MET A 210 -1.98 3.19 -11.20
C MET A 210 -2.03 1.96 -10.29
N ALA A 211 -2.94 1.04 -10.58
CA ALA A 211 -3.12 -0.21 -9.86
C ALA A 211 -2.39 -1.38 -10.54
N GLY A 212 -1.81 -2.28 -9.75
CA GLY A 212 -1.23 -3.55 -10.19
C GLY A 212 -1.86 -4.75 -9.48
N GLY A 213 -2.55 -5.62 -10.20
CA GLY A 213 -3.20 -6.80 -9.62
C GLY A 213 -4.21 -6.42 -8.51
N THR A 214 -4.03 -6.96 -7.30
CA THR A 214 -4.86 -6.63 -6.13
C THR A 214 -4.64 -5.22 -5.57
N GLY A 215 -3.64 -4.47 -6.06
CA GLY A 215 -3.46 -3.04 -5.73
C GLY A 215 -4.60 -2.14 -6.20
N ILE A 216 -5.57 -2.68 -6.95
CA ILE A 216 -6.85 -2.00 -7.18
C ILE A 216 -7.64 -1.79 -5.88
N ALA A 217 -7.40 -2.54 -4.80
CA ALA A 217 -8.14 -2.43 -3.54
C ALA A 217 -8.06 -1.02 -2.90
N PRO A 218 -6.88 -0.50 -2.51
CA PRO A 218 -6.79 0.84 -1.93
C PRO A 218 -7.10 1.94 -2.98
N VAL A 219 -6.83 1.70 -4.27
CA VAL A 219 -7.23 2.61 -5.35
C VAL A 219 -8.76 2.73 -5.44
N LYS A 220 -9.50 1.62 -5.35
CA LYS A 220 -10.97 1.59 -5.26
C LYS A 220 -11.46 2.42 -4.09
N ALA A 221 -10.88 2.26 -2.90
CA ALA A 221 -11.27 3.04 -1.73
C ALA A 221 -11.11 4.56 -1.96
N VAL A 222 -9.97 4.99 -2.52
CA VAL A 222 -9.69 6.41 -2.80
C VAL A 222 -10.58 6.97 -3.93
N VAL A 223 -10.79 6.21 -5.01
CA VAL A 223 -11.68 6.61 -6.12
C VAL A 223 -13.14 6.71 -5.66
N GLU A 224 -13.65 5.74 -4.91
CA GLU A 224 -15.01 5.76 -4.36
C GLU A 224 -15.21 6.95 -3.39
N HIS A 225 -14.18 7.32 -2.62
CA HIS A 225 -14.18 8.50 -1.76
C HIS A 225 -14.34 9.80 -2.56
N PHE A 226 -13.50 10.02 -3.57
CA PHE A 226 -13.59 11.21 -4.41
C PHE A 226 -14.91 11.28 -5.22
N LEU A 227 -15.46 10.13 -5.63
CA LEU A 227 -16.79 10.04 -6.24
C LEU A 227 -17.92 10.34 -5.23
N ALA A 228 -17.75 10.00 -3.95
CA ALA A 228 -18.69 10.31 -2.87
C ALA A 228 -18.68 11.81 -2.51
N LEU A 229 -17.50 12.45 -2.51
CA LEU A 229 -17.35 13.90 -2.38
C LEU A 229 -17.86 14.69 -3.60
N GLY A 230 -18.16 14.02 -4.72
CA GLY A 230 -18.63 14.66 -5.94
C GLY A 230 -17.56 15.51 -6.63
N THR A 231 -16.29 15.07 -6.58
CA THR A 231 -15.17 15.86 -7.12
C THR A 231 -15.34 16.18 -8.62
N ARG A 232 -14.83 17.35 -9.01
CA ARG A 232 -14.73 17.77 -10.43
C ARG A 232 -13.32 17.56 -11.00
N ARG A 233 -12.36 17.16 -10.16
CA ARG A 233 -10.99 16.82 -10.57
C ARG A 233 -11.04 15.69 -11.58
N ALA A 234 -10.28 15.80 -12.68
CA ALA A 234 -10.16 14.71 -13.63
C ALA A 234 -9.46 13.52 -12.95
N MET A 235 -9.95 12.30 -13.16
CA MET A 235 -9.39 11.07 -12.63
C MET A 235 -9.12 10.09 -13.79
N THR A 236 -7.89 9.63 -13.94
CA THR A 236 -7.57 8.55 -14.89
C THR A 236 -7.05 7.34 -14.11
N VAL A 237 -7.75 6.21 -14.22
CA VAL A 237 -7.41 4.95 -13.53
C VAL A 237 -6.82 3.95 -14.51
N TYR A 238 -5.57 3.57 -14.30
CA TYR A 238 -4.89 2.49 -15.00
C TYR A 238 -4.85 1.25 -14.13
N TRP A 239 -5.27 0.10 -14.66
CA TRP A 239 -5.17 -1.17 -13.95
C TRP A 239 -4.37 -2.19 -14.78
N GLY A 240 -3.15 -2.43 -14.32
CA GLY A 240 -2.24 -3.44 -14.84
C GLY A 240 -2.53 -4.81 -14.24
N VAL A 241 -2.79 -5.80 -15.09
CA VAL A 241 -2.92 -7.21 -14.70
C VAL A 241 -2.24 -8.13 -15.72
N ARG A 242 -2.14 -9.43 -15.40
CA ARG A 242 -1.53 -10.40 -16.32
C ARG A 242 -2.49 -10.81 -17.43
N HIS A 243 -3.69 -11.25 -17.07
CA HIS A 243 -4.69 -11.74 -18.03
C HIS A 243 -6.04 -11.05 -17.80
N LEU A 244 -6.92 -11.07 -18.81
CA LEU A 244 -8.26 -10.47 -18.73
C LEU A 244 -9.07 -10.92 -17.50
N ALA A 245 -8.93 -12.20 -17.08
CA ALA A 245 -9.61 -12.75 -15.90
C ALA A 245 -9.14 -12.17 -14.54
N ASP A 246 -8.03 -11.42 -14.48
CA ASP A 246 -7.62 -10.66 -13.29
C ASP A 246 -8.37 -9.31 -13.17
N LEU A 247 -9.13 -8.83 -14.18
CA LEU A 247 -9.91 -7.58 -14.14
C LEU A 247 -11.27 -7.74 -13.43
N TYR A 248 -11.25 -8.27 -12.21
CA TYR A 248 -12.44 -8.72 -11.47
C TYR A 248 -13.43 -7.63 -11.00
N LEU A 249 -13.21 -6.36 -11.34
CA LEU A 249 -14.09 -5.24 -10.96
C LEU A 249 -14.75 -4.53 -12.16
N ALA A 250 -14.82 -5.16 -13.34
CA ALA A 250 -15.37 -4.56 -14.56
C ALA A 250 -16.73 -3.85 -14.33
N ALA A 251 -17.70 -4.54 -13.72
CA ALA A 251 -19.03 -3.97 -13.45
C ALA A 251 -19.04 -2.77 -12.46
N LEU A 252 -18.03 -2.65 -11.60
CA LEU A 252 -17.85 -1.50 -10.71
C LEU A 252 -17.22 -0.32 -11.47
N ILE A 253 -16.24 -0.62 -12.33
CA ILE A 253 -15.60 0.37 -13.20
C ILE A 253 -16.63 0.99 -14.15
N ASP A 254 -17.54 0.19 -14.70
CA ASP A 254 -18.66 0.68 -15.50
C ASP A 254 -19.54 1.65 -14.69
N GLN A 255 -19.88 1.31 -13.43
CA GLN A 255 -20.64 2.21 -12.55
C GLN A 255 -19.92 3.54 -12.29
N TRP A 256 -18.59 3.52 -12.13
CA TRP A 256 -17.79 4.74 -11.98
C TRP A 256 -17.82 5.62 -13.22
N LEU A 257 -17.67 5.03 -14.40
CA LEU A 257 -17.70 5.73 -15.69
C LEU A 257 -19.09 6.35 -15.97
N HIS A 258 -20.17 5.65 -15.64
CA HIS A 258 -21.52 6.21 -15.71
C HIS A 258 -21.77 7.32 -14.68
N ARG A 259 -21.18 7.23 -13.48
CA ARG A 259 -21.34 8.21 -12.40
C ARG A 259 -20.55 9.50 -12.62
N SER A 260 -19.42 9.46 -13.33
CA SER A 260 -18.58 10.64 -13.55
C SER A 260 -17.96 10.70 -14.94
N ARG A 261 -18.40 11.68 -15.74
CA ARG A 261 -17.75 12.09 -17.00
C ARG A 261 -16.30 12.56 -16.85
N HIS A 262 -15.85 12.82 -15.62
CA HIS A 262 -14.48 13.24 -15.30
C HIS A 262 -13.57 12.06 -14.96
N LEU A 263 -14.10 10.84 -14.91
CA LEU A 263 -13.34 9.61 -14.70
C LEU A 263 -13.08 8.90 -16.04
N ARG A 264 -11.84 8.43 -16.22
CA ARG A 264 -11.40 7.58 -17.34
C ARG A 264 -10.78 6.30 -16.78
N PHE A 265 -10.90 5.20 -17.52
CA PHE A 265 -10.32 3.92 -17.14
C PHE A 265 -9.55 3.29 -18.30
N HIS A 266 -8.39 2.71 -18.00
CA HIS A 266 -7.54 1.98 -18.94
C HIS A 266 -7.06 0.66 -18.32
N ALA A 267 -7.56 -0.46 -18.86
CA ALA A 267 -7.03 -1.78 -18.56
C ALA A 267 -5.74 -2.04 -19.35
N VAL A 268 -4.72 -2.59 -18.69
CA VAL A 268 -3.43 -2.93 -19.30
C VAL A 268 -3.08 -4.38 -18.99
N LEU A 269 -2.97 -5.21 -20.03
CA LEU A 269 -2.60 -6.62 -19.92
C LEU A 269 -1.11 -6.81 -20.24
N SER A 270 -0.35 -7.39 -19.30
CA SER A 270 1.06 -7.71 -19.54
C SER A 270 1.27 -9.00 -20.34
N GLU A 271 0.28 -9.90 -20.34
CA GLU A 271 0.33 -11.20 -21.00
C GLU A 271 -0.97 -11.49 -21.77
N GLY A 272 -0.91 -12.38 -22.76
CA GLY A 272 -2.03 -12.67 -23.65
C GLY A 272 -2.28 -11.61 -24.73
N GLU A 273 -3.43 -11.74 -25.38
CA GLU A 273 -3.93 -10.82 -26.40
C GLU A 273 -4.74 -9.69 -25.76
N ALA A 274 -4.64 -8.49 -26.33
CA ALA A 274 -5.37 -7.31 -25.89
C ALA A 274 -5.75 -6.49 -27.13
N GLU A 275 -7.04 -6.45 -27.42
CA GLU A 275 -7.61 -5.60 -28.47
C GLU A 275 -8.20 -4.33 -27.84
N PRO A 276 -8.17 -3.17 -28.54
CA PRO A 276 -8.79 -1.94 -28.06
C PRO A 276 -10.25 -2.17 -27.63
N PRO A 277 -10.69 -1.68 -26.45
CA PRO A 277 -10.04 -0.67 -25.61
C PRO A 277 -8.97 -1.20 -24.61
N LEU A 278 -8.70 -2.51 -24.57
CA LEU A 278 -7.62 -3.06 -23.75
C LEU A 278 -6.26 -2.66 -24.32
N ARG A 279 -5.31 -2.33 -23.44
CA ARG A 279 -3.92 -2.02 -23.82
C ARG A 279 -3.00 -3.21 -23.51
N ARG A 280 -1.95 -3.41 -24.30
CA ARG A 280 -0.91 -4.42 -24.05
C ARG A 280 0.35 -3.78 -23.48
N GLY A 281 0.99 -4.44 -22.51
CA GLY A 281 2.31 -4.06 -21.99
C GLY A 281 2.32 -3.78 -20.48
N LEU A 282 3.21 -2.88 -20.06
CA LEU A 282 3.39 -2.52 -18.65
C LEU A 282 2.58 -1.27 -18.30
N VAL A 283 1.89 -1.29 -17.16
CA VAL A 283 0.94 -0.22 -16.78
C VAL A 283 1.58 1.16 -16.64
N HIS A 284 2.82 1.25 -16.14
CA HIS A 284 3.55 2.52 -16.05
C HIS A 284 3.90 3.11 -17.43
N ALA A 285 4.17 2.25 -18.43
CA ALA A 285 4.43 2.69 -19.79
C ALA A 285 3.15 3.21 -20.47
N ALA A 286 1.98 2.61 -20.16
CA ALA A 286 0.69 3.10 -20.62
C ALA A 286 0.31 4.47 -20.01
N VAL A 287 0.72 4.74 -18.75
CA VAL A 287 0.60 6.07 -18.14
C VAL A 287 1.46 7.08 -18.91
N LEU A 288 2.76 6.78 -19.12
CA LEU A 288 3.70 7.71 -19.77
C LEU A 288 3.40 7.93 -21.26
N ALA A 289 2.78 6.97 -21.94
CA ALA A 289 2.32 7.13 -23.32
C ALA A 289 1.18 8.17 -23.45
N ASP A 290 0.31 8.28 -22.44
CA ASP A 290 -0.76 9.27 -22.40
C ASP A 290 -0.31 10.60 -21.75
N TYR A 291 0.64 10.51 -20.81
CA TYR A 291 1.14 11.61 -19.97
C TYR A 291 2.68 11.64 -19.95
N PRO A 292 3.32 12.19 -21.00
CA PRO A 292 4.79 12.32 -21.06
C PRO A 292 5.35 13.38 -20.11
N ASP A 293 4.49 14.28 -19.59
CA ASP A 293 4.79 15.20 -18.48
C ASP A 293 3.75 15.00 -17.36
N LEU A 294 4.24 14.73 -16.15
CA LEU A 294 3.45 14.50 -14.94
C LEU A 294 3.50 15.67 -13.95
N SER A 295 4.18 16.77 -14.28
CA SER A 295 4.39 17.94 -13.40
C SER A 295 3.10 18.58 -12.86
N ALA A 296 2.01 18.49 -13.63
CA ALA A 296 0.69 19.02 -13.29
C ALA A 296 -0.21 18.08 -12.46
N HIS A 297 0.21 16.84 -12.19
CA HIS A 297 -0.64 15.77 -11.66
C HIS A 297 -0.35 15.45 -10.18
N ASP A 298 -1.36 14.90 -9.51
CA ASP A 298 -1.18 14.07 -8.31
C ASP A 298 -1.27 12.60 -8.73
N VAL A 299 -0.33 11.76 -8.28
CA VAL A 299 -0.24 10.35 -8.74
C VAL A 299 -0.32 9.39 -7.57
N TYR A 300 -1.24 8.42 -7.67
CA TYR A 300 -1.54 7.41 -6.67
C TYR A 300 -1.23 6.02 -7.24
N MET A 301 -0.21 5.33 -6.74
CA MET A 301 0.22 4.02 -7.25
C MET A 301 -0.01 2.92 -6.21
N SER A 302 -0.48 1.75 -6.62
CA SER A 302 -0.62 0.62 -5.68
C SER A 302 -0.43 -0.73 -6.36
N GLY A 303 0.45 -1.58 -5.85
CA GLY A 303 0.74 -2.89 -6.46
C GLY A 303 2.08 -3.51 -6.06
N PRO A 304 2.66 -4.39 -6.89
CA PRO A 304 3.91 -5.08 -6.58
C PRO A 304 5.14 -4.15 -6.51
N PRO A 305 6.11 -4.38 -5.60
CA PRO A 305 7.26 -3.49 -5.38
C PRO A 305 8.05 -3.13 -6.64
N ALA A 306 8.37 -4.11 -7.49
CA ALA A 306 9.12 -3.87 -8.73
C ALA A 306 8.38 -2.94 -9.72
N MET A 307 7.04 -3.02 -9.75
CA MET A 307 6.21 -2.13 -10.58
C MET A 307 6.20 -0.72 -10.01
N ILE A 308 6.10 -0.59 -8.68
CA ILE A 308 6.07 0.68 -7.95
C ILE A 308 7.42 1.41 -8.02
N GLU A 309 8.54 0.70 -7.87
CA GLU A 309 9.88 1.26 -8.05
C GLU A 309 10.07 1.79 -9.47
N THR A 310 9.82 0.95 -10.48
CA THR A 310 10.03 1.32 -11.89
C THR A 310 9.17 2.53 -12.25
N ALA A 311 7.91 2.55 -11.82
CA ALA A 311 7.01 3.69 -12.01
C ALA A 311 7.52 4.94 -11.28
N ARG A 312 7.91 4.86 -10.00
CA ARG A 312 8.46 6.01 -9.25
C ARG A 312 9.63 6.64 -9.99
N ARG A 313 10.63 5.85 -10.38
CA ARG A 313 11.83 6.36 -11.07
C ARG A 313 11.48 7.03 -12.39
N GLN A 314 10.63 6.41 -13.21
CA GLN A 314 10.27 6.96 -14.51
C GLN A 314 9.32 8.17 -14.41
N PHE A 315 8.40 8.19 -13.45
CA PHE A 315 7.46 9.29 -13.28
C PHE A 315 8.15 10.56 -12.75
N ILE A 316 9.11 10.42 -11.85
CA ILE A 316 9.98 11.53 -11.40
C ILE A 316 10.82 12.06 -12.59
N ALA A 317 11.37 11.17 -13.42
CA ALA A 317 12.07 11.56 -14.65
C ALA A 317 11.15 12.26 -15.68
N ALA A 318 9.85 11.95 -15.67
CA ALA A 318 8.80 12.62 -16.43
C ALA A 318 8.20 13.85 -15.71
N GLY A 319 8.95 14.46 -14.77
CA GLY A 319 8.60 15.73 -14.15
C GLY A 319 7.63 15.68 -12.96
N LEU A 320 7.21 14.49 -12.49
CA LEU A 320 6.37 14.37 -11.31
C LEU A 320 7.13 14.82 -10.04
N PRO A 321 6.63 15.83 -9.30
CA PRO A 321 7.24 16.22 -8.03
C PRO A 321 7.02 15.12 -6.98
N GLU A 322 8.07 14.76 -6.23
CA GLU A 322 8.00 13.64 -5.27
C GLU A 322 6.99 13.90 -4.14
N GLU A 323 6.67 15.17 -3.82
CA GLU A 323 5.61 15.51 -2.88
C GLU A 323 4.19 15.18 -3.39
N ARG A 324 4.02 14.94 -4.69
CA ARG A 324 2.73 14.60 -5.34
C ARG A 324 2.63 13.13 -5.75
N LEU A 325 3.65 12.34 -5.43
CA LEU A 325 3.65 10.90 -5.58
C LEU A 325 3.23 10.22 -4.28
N TYR A 326 2.14 9.47 -4.31
CA TYR A 326 1.60 8.68 -3.21
C TYR A 326 1.56 7.22 -3.63
N TYR A 327 2.09 6.30 -2.80
CA TYR A 327 2.13 4.90 -3.20
C TYR A 327 2.05 3.89 -2.05
N ASP A 328 1.48 2.73 -2.39
CA ASP A 328 1.43 1.52 -1.56
C ASP A 328 2.03 0.33 -2.35
N SER A 329 2.79 -0.52 -1.68
CA SER A 329 3.67 -1.52 -2.28
C SER A 329 3.54 -2.85 -1.55
N PHE A 330 2.74 -3.76 -2.11
CA PHE A 330 2.47 -5.08 -1.54
C PHE A 330 3.64 -6.04 -1.74
N GLU A 331 4.49 -6.16 -0.73
CA GLU A 331 5.40 -7.29 -0.65
C GLU A 331 4.69 -8.53 -0.09
N TYR A 332 5.06 -9.70 -0.59
CA TYR A 332 4.80 -10.94 0.12
C TYR A 332 5.66 -10.97 1.39
N ALA A 333 5.13 -11.47 2.51
CA ALA A 333 5.93 -11.61 3.73
C ALA A 333 7.23 -12.41 3.45
N PRO A 334 8.37 -12.12 4.11
CA PRO A 334 9.68 -12.68 3.73
C PRO A 334 9.71 -14.21 3.61
N ASP A 335 8.98 -14.93 4.47
CA ASP A 335 8.84 -16.39 4.42
C ASP A 335 8.08 -16.91 3.18
N VAL A 336 7.21 -16.09 2.62
CA VAL A 336 6.45 -16.36 1.39
C VAL A 336 7.28 -15.97 0.16
N LEU A 337 8.00 -14.84 0.22
CA LEU A 337 8.91 -14.41 -0.84
C LEU A 337 10.05 -15.42 -1.05
N ALA A 338 10.67 -15.91 0.03
CA ALA A 338 11.70 -16.94 -0.04
C ALA A 338 11.20 -18.22 -0.73
N LYS A 339 9.98 -18.68 -0.44
CA LYS A 339 9.35 -19.83 -1.10
C LYS A 339 9.05 -19.57 -2.59
N LEU A 340 8.62 -18.35 -2.94
CA LEU A 340 8.38 -17.97 -4.34
C LEU A 340 9.69 -17.92 -5.14
N ILE A 341 10.78 -17.43 -4.54
CA ILE A 341 12.12 -17.42 -5.14
C ILE A 341 12.62 -18.86 -5.32
N ALA A 342 12.56 -19.70 -4.28
CA ALA A 342 12.97 -21.11 -4.36
C ALA A 342 12.23 -21.87 -5.47
N ARG A 343 10.90 -21.70 -5.55
CA ARG A 343 10.08 -22.30 -6.63
C ARG A 343 10.43 -21.76 -8.02
N ARG A 344 10.70 -20.46 -8.18
CA ARG A 344 11.17 -19.89 -9.46
C ARG A 344 12.57 -20.36 -9.85
N ALA A 345 13.42 -20.68 -8.87
CA ALA A 345 14.75 -21.23 -9.08
C ALA A 345 14.77 -22.76 -9.25
N GLY A 346 13.60 -23.43 -9.28
CA GLY A 346 13.51 -24.88 -9.47
C GLY A 346 13.84 -25.72 -8.23
N PHE A 347 14.06 -25.10 -7.07
CA PHE A 347 14.29 -25.82 -5.82
C PHE A 347 12.95 -26.21 -5.18
N HIS A 348 12.66 -27.50 -5.22
CA HIS A 348 11.65 -28.12 -4.35
C HIS A 348 12.30 -28.55 -3.02
N PRO A 349 11.60 -28.40 -1.89
CA PRO A 349 12.03 -28.99 -0.61
C PRO A 349 11.90 -30.52 -0.61
#